data_AF-A0A7I8VH73-F1
#
_entry.id   AF-A0A7I8VH73-F1
#
_cell.length_a   1.000
_cell.length_b   1.000
_cell.length_c   1.000
_cell.angle_alpha   90.00
_cell.angle_beta   90.00
_cell.angle_gamma   90.00
#
_symmetry.space_group_name_H-M   'P 1'
#
loop_
_entity.id
_entity.type
_entity.pdbx_description
1 polymer ?
#
loop_
_entity_poly.entity_id
_entity_poly.type
_entity_poly.pdbx_seq_one_letter_code
_entity_poly.pdbx_strand_id
1 'polypeptide(L)'
;MASASGLAAFVGKVGKRRDIWKAVQISVTKMTFNDYLKMYFNKPETYWAADPDKKVKEGDIVLIRELEEPQSDVVQHYVHDIVFESGNIIDPITGRKCRGTKFVDERFRNFPKFELKNTFAEEEISPIPPYVKK
;
A
#
# COMPACT_ATOMS: atom_id res chain seq x y z
N MET A 1 34.60 12.37 1.72
CA MET A 1 34.41 10.91 1.91
C MET A 1 33.22 10.53 1.04
N ALA A 2 33.47 10.28 -0.24
CA ALA A 2 32.40 9.97 -1.20
C ALA A 2 32.15 8.46 -1.15
N SER A 3 30.94 8.03 -0.79
CA SER A 3 30.54 6.64 -0.99
C SER A 3 30.44 6.39 -2.50
N ALA A 4 31.32 5.52 -2.99
CA ALA A 4 31.46 5.18 -4.40
C ALA A 4 30.52 4.03 -4.80
N SER A 5 29.23 4.13 -4.50
CA SER A 5 28.19 3.30 -5.12
C SER A 5 27.30 4.22 -5.94
N GLY A 6 27.30 4.05 -7.26
CA GLY A 6 26.37 4.78 -8.12
C GLY A 6 24.94 4.51 -7.63
N LEU A 7 24.20 5.58 -7.30
CA LEU A 7 22.85 5.59 -6.70
C LEU A 7 21.98 4.40 -7.15
N ALA A 8 22.08 3.28 -6.44
CA ALA A 8 21.31 2.09 -6.75
C ALA A 8 19.87 2.36 -6.32
N ALA A 9 18.97 2.42 -7.30
CA ALA A 9 17.55 2.62 -7.06
C ALA A 9 16.82 1.29 -7.31
N PHE A 10 15.96 0.91 -6.38
CA PHE A 10 15.13 -0.30 -6.50
C PHE A 10 13.66 0.05 -6.40
N VAL A 11 12.82 -0.67 -7.16
CA VAL A 11 11.38 -0.60 -7.03
C VAL A 11 10.90 -1.88 -6.37
N GLY A 12 10.05 -1.75 -5.36
CA GLY A 12 9.53 -2.91 -4.64
C GLY A 12 8.17 -2.67 -4.03
N LYS A 13 7.57 -3.76 -3.57
CA LYS A 13 6.29 -3.75 -2.87
C LYS A 13 6.53 -3.65 -1.37
N VAL A 14 5.78 -2.78 -0.72
CA VAL A 14 5.83 -2.62 0.73
C VAL A 14 5.10 -3.78 1.40
N GLY A 15 5.82 -4.44 2.30
CA GLY A 15 5.33 -5.48 3.19
C GLY A 15 5.04 -4.91 4.57
N LYS A 16 5.66 -5.50 5.59
CA LYS A 16 5.40 -5.18 6.99
C LYS A 16 6.16 -3.92 7.43
N ARG A 17 5.54 -3.14 8.31
CA ARG A 17 6.18 -2.04 9.02
C ARG A 17 6.76 -2.50 10.37
N ARG A 18 7.90 -1.93 10.77
CA ARG A 18 8.43 -2.01 12.14
C ARG A 18 8.48 -0.62 12.76
N ASP A 19 7.64 -0.39 13.77
CA ASP A 19 7.57 0.90 14.45
C ASP A 19 8.82 1.24 15.28
N ILE A 20 9.51 0.23 15.81
CA ILE A 20 10.72 0.41 16.66
C ILE A 20 11.82 1.16 15.90
N TRP A 21 12.00 0.84 14.62
CA TRP A 21 13.06 1.40 13.77
C TRP A 21 12.55 2.47 12.80
N LYS A 22 11.24 2.78 12.85
CA LYS A 22 10.57 3.64 11.85
C LYS A 22 10.93 3.23 10.41
N ALA A 23 10.88 1.92 10.15
CA ALA A 23 11.30 1.33 8.89
C ALA A 23 10.23 0.40 8.33
N VAL A 24 10.24 0.26 7.01
CA VAL A 24 9.33 -0.61 6.26
C VAL A 24 10.13 -1.70 5.55
N GLN A 25 9.58 -2.91 5.54
CA GLN A 25 10.10 -4.02 4.75
C GLN A 25 9.61 -3.87 3.32
N ILE A 26 10.52 -3.89 2.35
CA ILE A 26 10.20 -3.84 0.93
C ILE A 26 10.69 -5.12 0.27
N SER A 27 9.82 -5.77 -0.49
CA SER A 27 10.17 -6.91 -1.32
C SER A 27 10.47 -6.42 -2.74
N VAL A 28 11.73 -6.53 -3.14
CA VAL A 28 12.21 -6.21 -4.49
C VAL A 28 12.34 -7.52 -5.25
N THR A 29 11.61 -7.67 -6.35
CA THR A 29 11.69 -8.88 -7.18
C THR A 29 12.76 -8.69 -8.25
N LYS A 30 13.83 -9.49 -8.18
CA LYS A 30 14.88 -9.52 -9.22
C LYS A 30 14.70 -10.74 -10.11
N MET A 31 14.96 -10.59 -11.40
CA MET A 31 14.94 -11.69 -12.35
C MET A 31 16.28 -12.41 -12.32
N THR A 32 16.28 -13.67 -11.89
CA THR A 32 17.48 -14.53 -11.89
C THR A 32 17.40 -15.50 -13.06
N PHE A 33 18.44 -15.55 -13.88
CA PHE A 33 18.54 -16.50 -14.99
C PHE A 33 18.90 -17.90 -14.48
N ASN A 34 18.13 -18.89 -14.88
CA ASN A 34 18.45 -20.29 -14.65
C ASN A 34 19.16 -20.85 -15.88
N ASP A 35 20.44 -21.23 -15.74
CA ASP A 35 21.27 -21.68 -16.85
C ASP A 35 20.86 -23.05 -17.43
N TYR A 36 20.22 -23.90 -16.63
CA TYR A 36 19.75 -25.21 -17.10
C TYR A 36 18.48 -25.08 -17.97
N LEU A 37 17.52 -24.29 -17.50
CA LEU A 37 16.23 -24.10 -18.19
C LEU A 37 16.26 -22.97 -19.24
N LYS A 38 17.34 -22.18 -19.27
CA LYS A 38 17.48 -20.96 -20.08
C LYS A 38 16.30 -20.00 -19.91
N MET A 39 15.80 -19.86 -18.69
CA MET A 39 14.62 -19.07 -18.34
C MET A 39 14.87 -18.19 -17.11
N TYR A 40 14.24 -17.03 -17.06
CA TYR A 40 14.29 -16.13 -15.91
C TYR A 40 13.17 -16.44 -14.92
N PHE A 41 13.53 -16.41 -13.63
CA PHE A 41 12.59 -16.58 -12.52
C PHE A 41 12.61 -15.36 -11.61
N ASN A 42 11.42 -15.04 -11.08
CA ASN A 42 11.25 -14.03 -10.05
C ASN A 42 11.87 -14.51 -8.74
N LYS A 43 12.92 -13.84 -8.27
CA LYS A 43 13.54 -14.06 -6.96
C LYS A 43 13.32 -12.82 -6.08
N PRO A 44 12.45 -12.88 -5.06
CA PRO A 44 12.23 -11.76 -4.17
C PRO A 44 13.40 -11.61 -3.18
N GLU A 45 13.89 -10.38 -3.01
CA GLU A 45 14.86 -9.98 -2.02
C GLU A 45 14.24 -8.90 -1.11
N THR A 46 14.42 -9.03 0.19
CA THR A 46 13.82 -8.09 1.16
C THR A 46 14.83 -7.06 1.63
N TYR A 47 14.45 -5.79 1.52
CA TYR A 47 15.22 -4.65 2.00
C TYR A 47 14.46 -3.92 3.11
N TRP A 48 15.19 -3.30 4.02
CA TRP A 48 14.62 -2.39 5.00
C TRP A 48 14.91 -0.97 4.59
N ALA A 49 13.85 -0.16 4.48
CA ALA A 49 13.98 1.26 4.21
C ALA A 49 13.40 2.12 5.33
N ALA A 50 14.06 3.23 5.62
CA ALA A 50 13.59 4.23 6.57
C ALA A 50 12.37 5.00 6.01
N ASP A 51 11.33 5.14 6.85
CA ASP A 51 10.15 5.99 6.62
C ASP A 51 9.80 6.71 7.94
N PRO A 52 10.50 7.80 8.30
CA PRO A 52 10.29 8.51 9.56
C PRO A 52 8.92 9.19 9.63
N ASP A 53 8.39 9.64 8.50
CA ASP A 53 7.13 10.39 8.38
C ASP A 53 5.90 9.49 8.29
N LYS A 54 6.09 8.16 8.26
CA LYS A 54 5.01 7.18 8.19
C LYS A 54 4.11 7.36 6.95
N LYS A 55 4.65 7.83 5.82
CA LYS A 55 3.87 8.14 4.62
C LYS A 55 3.37 6.88 3.90
N VAL A 56 4.13 5.80 3.97
CA VAL A 56 3.92 4.61 3.13
C VAL A 56 2.97 3.61 3.77
N LYS A 57 2.04 3.05 2.99
CA LYS A 57 1.11 2.00 3.44
C LYS A 57 1.55 0.62 2.98
N GLU A 58 1.04 -0.40 3.66
CA GLU A 58 1.25 -1.78 3.25
C GLU A 58 0.63 -2.02 1.87
N GLY A 59 1.40 -2.64 0.97
CA GLY A 59 0.98 -2.92 -0.39
C GLY A 59 1.24 -1.80 -1.40
N ASP A 60 1.75 -0.65 -0.99
CA ASP A 60 2.22 0.40 -1.91
C ASP A 60 3.42 -0.11 -2.73
N ILE A 61 3.61 0.46 -3.92
CA ILE A 61 4.80 0.26 -4.74
C ILE A 61 5.67 1.51 -4.58
N VAL A 62 6.89 1.31 -4.09
CA VAL A 62 7.78 2.40 -3.72
C VAL A 62 9.12 2.30 -4.42
N LEU A 63 9.73 3.45 -4.64
CA LEU A 63 11.10 3.61 -5.09
C LEU A 63 11.98 3.83 -3.86
N ILE A 64 12.98 2.98 -3.69
CA ILE A 64 13.98 3.09 -2.63
C ILE A 64 15.36 3.40 -3.18
N ARG A 65 16.14 4.13 -2.39
CA ARG A 65 17.53 4.46 -2.67
C ARG A 65 18.39 4.16 -1.45
N GLU A 66 19.66 3.90 -1.70
CA GLU A 66 20.66 3.71 -0.65
C GLU A 66 20.94 5.04 0.08
N LEU A 67 21.09 5.02 1.40
CA LEU A 67 21.56 6.20 2.15
C LEU A 67 23.07 6.37 1.98
N GLU A 68 23.55 7.61 1.96
CA GLU A 68 24.98 7.90 2.02
C GLU A 68 25.60 7.40 3.34
N GLU A 69 24.86 7.53 4.44
CA GLU A 69 25.21 7.00 5.75
C GLU A 69 24.11 6.03 6.25
N PRO A 70 24.40 4.73 6.44
CA PRO A 70 23.40 3.77 6.87
C PRO A 70 22.93 4.09 8.29
N GLN A 71 21.61 4.13 8.50
CA GLN A 71 21.03 4.47 9.80
C GLN A 71 21.26 3.34 10.84
N SER A 72 21.33 2.09 10.37
CA SER A 72 21.73 0.91 11.15
C SER A 72 22.19 -0.20 10.20
N ASP A 73 22.80 -1.26 10.73
CA ASP A 73 23.22 -2.43 9.94
C ASP A 73 22.08 -3.02 9.09
N VAL A 74 20.85 -2.95 9.61
CA VAL A 74 19.65 -3.47 8.96
C VAL A 74 19.05 -2.46 7.99
N VAL A 75 19.04 -1.17 8.34
CA VAL A 75 18.37 -0.09 7.58
C VAL A 75 19.41 0.69 6.77
N GLN A 76 19.60 0.27 5.53
CA GLN A 76 20.56 0.84 4.58
C GLN A 76 19.90 1.73 3.51
N HIS A 77 18.57 1.63 3.37
CA HIS A 77 17.81 2.30 2.31
C HIS A 77 16.83 3.32 2.90
N TYR A 78 16.40 4.27 2.09
CA TYR A 78 15.32 5.20 2.41
C TYR A 78 14.26 5.15 1.31
N VAL A 79 13.01 5.43 1.70
CA VAL A 79 11.94 5.58 0.72
C VAL A 79 12.08 6.94 0.04
N HIS A 80 12.30 6.94 -1.27
CA HIS A 80 12.42 8.17 -2.05
C HIS A 80 11.04 8.67 -2.48
N ASP A 81 10.30 7.84 -3.22
CA ASP A 81 9.00 8.17 -3.79
C ASP A 81 8.02 7.00 -3.71
N ILE A 82 6.73 7.33 -3.59
CA ILE A 82 5.63 6.37 -3.73
C ILE A 82 5.21 6.38 -5.20
N VAL A 83 5.52 5.30 -5.92
CA VAL A 83 5.21 5.19 -7.35
C VAL A 83 3.72 4.89 -7.54
N PHE A 84 3.19 3.95 -6.75
CA PHE A 84 1.77 3.61 -6.78
C PHE A 84 1.23 3.40 -5.37
N GLU A 85 0.26 4.23 -5.00
CA GLU A 85 -0.51 4.08 -3.77
C GLU A 85 -1.51 2.93 -3.87
N SER A 86 -1.54 2.06 -2.87
CA SER A 86 -2.52 0.99 -2.73
C SER A 86 -3.93 1.57 -2.58
N GLY A 87 -4.81 1.22 -3.54
CA GLY A 87 -6.21 1.65 -3.55
C GLY A 87 -6.47 3.04 -4.14
N ASN A 88 -5.44 3.82 -4.46
CA ASN A 88 -5.58 5.15 -5.07
C ASN A 88 -4.54 5.35 -6.18
N ILE A 89 -4.46 4.38 -7.08
CA ILE A 89 -3.52 4.40 -8.21
C ILE A 89 -3.90 5.52 -9.18
N ILE A 90 -2.92 6.34 -9.53
CA ILE A 90 -3.01 7.36 -10.56
C ILE A 90 -2.22 6.86 -11.77
N ASP A 91 -2.85 6.84 -12.94
CA ASP A 91 -2.17 6.49 -14.18
C ASP A 91 -1.12 7.57 -14.51
N PRO A 92 0.18 7.21 -14.64
CA PRO A 92 1.24 8.18 -14.88
C PRO A 92 1.15 8.84 -16.27
N ILE A 93 0.43 8.23 -17.23
CA ILE A 93 0.30 8.78 -18.59
C ILE A 93 -0.82 9.82 -18.63
N THR A 94 -1.99 9.53 -18.05
CA THR A 94 -3.17 10.40 -18.14
C THR A 94 -3.42 11.28 -16.92
N GLY A 95 -2.78 10.98 -15.78
CA GLY A 95 -3.04 11.63 -14.50
C GLY A 95 -4.40 11.29 -13.88
N ARG A 96 -5.17 10.36 -14.47
CA ARG A 96 -6.49 9.96 -13.98
C ARG A 96 -6.37 8.80 -13.00
N LYS A 97 -7.28 8.77 -12.02
CA LYS A 97 -7.38 7.63 -11.10
C LYS A 97 -7.87 6.38 -11.84
N CYS A 98 -7.25 5.24 -11.57
CA CYS A 98 -7.61 3.98 -12.19
C CYS A 98 -7.84 2.89 -11.15
N ARG A 99 -8.70 1.93 -11.50
CA ARG A 99 -8.92 0.69 -10.76
C ARG A 99 -8.68 -0.47 -11.71
N GLY A 100 -7.46 -1.01 -11.66
CA GLY A 100 -7.00 -1.99 -12.63
C GLY A 100 -7.00 -1.38 -14.04
N THR A 101 -7.76 -1.96 -14.96
CA THR A 101 -7.81 -1.54 -16.37
C THR A 101 -8.84 -0.44 -16.66
N LYS A 102 -9.66 -0.04 -15.68
CA LYS A 102 -10.73 0.96 -15.87
C LYS A 102 -10.38 2.27 -15.18
N PHE A 103 -10.61 3.39 -15.85
CA PHE A 103 -10.56 4.70 -15.20
C PHE A 103 -11.74 4.85 -14.23
N VAL A 104 -11.45 5.46 -13.08
CA VAL A 104 -12.46 5.80 -12.09
C VAL A 104 -13.13 7.08 -12.55
N ASP A 105 -14.42 7.01 -12.83
CA ASP A 105 -15.21 8.21 -13.14
C ASP A 105 -15.56 8.94 -11.84
N GLU A 106 -15.07 10.19 -11.73
CA GLU A 106 -15.19 11.01 -10.53
C GLU A 106 -16.65 11.32 -10.18
N ARG A 107 -17.55 11.29 -11.17
CA ARG A 107 -18.98 11.55 -10.99
C ARG A 107 -19.64 10.59 -10.01
N PHE A 108 -19.23 9.32 -10.01
CA PHE A 108 -19.82 8.31 -9.13
C PHE A 108 -19.21 8.29 -7.73
N ARG A 109 -18.15 9.07 -7.47
CA ARG A 109 -17.49 9.09 -6.15
C ARG A 109 -18.18 10.03 -5.18
N ASN A 110 -18.80 11.10 -5.70
CA ASN A 110 -19.61 12.02 -4.93
C ASN A 110 -21.02 11.45 -4.74
N PHE A 111 -21.14 10.35 -4.00
CA PHE A 111 -22.44 10.06 -3.40
C PHE A 111 -22.72 11.23 -2.45
N PRO A 112 -23.86 11.93 -2.58
CA PRO A 112 -24.25 12.88 -1.54
C PRO A 112 -24.21 12.10 -0.22
N LYS A 113 -23.58 12.69 0.81
CA LYS A 113 -23.70 12.16 2.17
C LYS A 113 -25.19 12.08 2.45
N PHE A 114 -25.78 10.90 2.35
CA PHE A 114 -27.14 10.70 2.76
C PHE A 114 -27.06 10.84 4.27
N GLU A 115 -27.52 11.98 4.79
CA GLU A 115 -27.76 12.11 6.21
C GLU A 115 -28.67 10.95 6.57
N LEU A 116 -28.12 9.96 7.28
CA LEU A 116 -28.91 8.91 7.89
C LEU A 116 -29.82 9.63 8.87
N LYS A 117 -31.02 9.99 8.42
CA LYS A 117 -32.09 10.40 9.31
C LYS A 117 -32.35 9.17 10.17
N ASN A 118 -32.01 9.26 11.44
CA ASN A 118 -32.39 8.27 12.44
C ASN A 118 -33.91 8.31 12.59
N THR A 119 -34.64 7.73 11.65
CA THR A 119 -36.04 7.36 11.81
C THR A 119 -36.10 6.05 12.59
N PHE A 120 -35.59 6.07 13.82
CA PHE A 120 -36.08 5.21 14.89
C PHE A 120 -37.08 6.05 15.67
N ALA A 121 -38.14 6.48 14.98
CA ALA A 121 -39.34 6.90 15.68
C ALA A 121 -39.97 5.62 16.21
N GLU A 122 -40.20 5.61 17.52
CA GLU A 122 -40.85 4.59 18.31
C GLU A 122 -42.11 4.09 17.60
N GLU A 123 -42.01 2.99 16.85
CA GLU A 123 -43.18 2.18 16.55
C GLU A 123 -43.58 1.56 17.90
N GLU A 124 -44.66 2.09 18.47
CA GLU A 124 -45.33 1.51 19.62
C GLU A 124 -45.44 -0.01 19.40
N ILE A 125 -44.75 -0.76 20.26
CA ILE A 125 -44.87 -2.20 20.32
C ILE A 125 -46.32 -2.46 20.75
N SER A 126 -47.20 -2.72 19.78
CA SER A 126 -48.54 -3.21 20.07
C SER A 126 -48.40 -4.48 20.92
N PRO A 127 -49.08 -4.59 22.08
CA PRO A 127 -48.88 -5.73 22.97
C PRO A 127 -49.17 -7.04 22.23
N ILE A 128 -48.22 -7.97 22.29
CA ILE A 128 -48.36 -9.32 21.74
C ILE A 128 -49.59 -9.96 22.41
N PRO A 129 -50.59 -10.45 21.65
CA PRO A 129 -51.76 -11.08 22.26
C PRO A 129 -51.32 -12.34 23.05
N PRO A 130 -51.91 -12.59 24.23
CA PRO A 130 -51.50 -13.72 25.06
C PRO A 130 -51.78 -15.04 24.34
N TYR A 131 -50.77 -15.91 24.35
CA TYR A 131 -50.82 -17.23 23.75
C TYR A 131 -51.87 -18.10 24.46
N VAL A 132 -52.95 -18.47 23.74
CA VAL A 132 -53.96 -19.40 24.24
C VAL A 132 -53.38 -20.82 24.20
N LYS A 133 -53.10 -21.40 25.38
CA LYS A 133 -52.85 -22.84 25.47
C LYS A 133 -54.16 -23.57 25.20
N LYS A 134 -54.14 -24.47 24.21
CA LYS A 134 -55.23 -25.41 23.93
C LYS A 134 -55.46 -26.37 25.10
#